data_AF-A0A9Q0WMI1-F1
#
_entry.id   AF-A0A9Q0WMI1-F1
#
_cell.length_a   1.000
_cell.length_b   1.000
_cell.length_c   1.000
_cell.angle_alpha   90.00
_cell.angle_beta   90.00
_cell.angle_gamma   90.00
#
_symmetry.space_group_name_H-M   'P 1'
#
loop_
_entity.id
_entity.type
_entity.pdbx_description
1 polymer ?
#
loop_
_entity_poly.entity_id
_entity_poly.type
_entity_poly.pdbx_seq_one_letter_code
_entity_poly.pdbx_strand_id
1 'polypeptide(L)'
;MPFFPFVLRIFSSQVLMNLTNDNPTGCQQIAACGGLETMSSLIASHFPLFSSSISFFGEMQEDSLSIPLKNQNDIHLTDQQLDLLVAILGLLVNLVEKDGNNRSRLAATSVSLSSSEGSEDESRKDVIPLLCSIFLANQGAGDAAGEGSIVSWNDEAAVLQGEKEAEKMIVEAYSALLLAFLSTESKSIHDSIAECLPNHNLAVLVPVLERFVAFHLTLNMISSETHKAVSEVIESCRIR
;
A
#
# COMPACT_ATOMS: atom_id res chain seq x y z
N MET A 1 -14.86 -5.66 22.87
CA MET A 1 -13.99 -4.48 22.61
C MET A 1 -12.88 -4.90 21.65
N PRO A 2 -13.18 -5.17 20.36
CA PRO A 2 -12.17 -5.67 19.40
C PRO A 2 -11.35 -4.56 18.73
N PHE A 3 -11.66 -3.28 18.98
CA PHE A 3 -11.01 -2.14 18.32
C PHE A 3 -9.71 -1.68 18.98
N PHE A 4 -9.27 -2.29 20.08
CA PHE A 4 -8.11 -1.80 20.85
C PHE A 4 -6.75 -1.99 20.13
N PRO A 5 -6.41 -3.16 19.55
CA PRO A 5 -5.18 -3.30 18.74
C PRO A 5 -5.23 -2.47 17.45
N PHE A 6 -6.42 -2.33 16.85
CA PHE A 6 -6.67 -1.45 15.70
C PHE A 6 -6.39 0.02 16.01
N VAL A 7 -6.88 0.49 17.16
CA VAL A 7 -6.59 1.84 17.67
C VAL A 7 -5.10 1.99 18.02
N LEU A 8 -4.44 0.98 18.57
CA LEU A 8 -3.00 1.02 18.87
C LEU A 8 -2.11 1.14 17.62
N ARG A 9 -2.51 0.53 16.51
CA ARG A 9 -1.82 0.65 15.21
C ARG A 9 -2.03 2.02 14.56
N ILE A 10 -3.22 2.60 14.72
CA ILE A 10 -3.50 4.01 14.42
C ILE A 10 -2.68 4.94 15.34
N PHE A 11 -2.43 4.57 16.59
CA PHE A 11 -1.51 5.30 17.47
C PHE A 11 -0.04 5.11 17.06
N SER A 12 0.34 3.96 16.49
CA SER A 12 1.68 3.75 15.93
C SER A 12 1.90 4.62 14.69
N SER A 13 0.88 4.78 13.84
CA SER A 13 0.90 5.79 12.79
C SER A 13 0.97 7.21 13.35
N GLN A 14 0.37 7.48 14.52
CA GLN A 14 0.51 8.75 15.25
C GLN A 14 1.91 8.98 15.87
N VAL A 15 2.62 7.93 16.28
CA VAL A 15 4.03 8.01 16.72
C VAL A 15 4.97 8.26 15.54
N LEU A 16 4.69 7.69 14.38
CA LEU A 16 5.35 7.99 13.11
C LEU A 16 5.01 9.41 12.60
N MET A 17 3.76 9.84 12.79
CA MET A 17 3.30 11.21 12.59
C MET A 17 4.13 12.15 13.48
N ASN A 18 4.41 11.83 14.74
CA ASN A 18 5.18 12.71 15.64
C ASN A 18 6.68 12.89 15.31
N LEU A 19 7.33 11.96 14.60
CA LEU A 19 8.76 12.09 14.22
C LEU A 19 8.98 12.78 12.87
N THR A 20 7.92 12.95 12.06
CA THR A 20 8.02 13.49 10.68
C THR A 20 6.94 14.51 10.28
N ASN A 21 5.89 14.74 11.08
CA ASN A 21 4.73 15.61 10.71
C ASN A 21 5.15 16.98 10.19
N ASP A 22 6.20 17.56 10.78
CA ASP A 22 6.70 18.90 10.45
C ASP A 22 8.23 18.97 10.51
N ASN A 23 8.91 17.92 10.04
CA ASN A 23 10.38 17.93 9.93
C ASN A 23 10.84 17.65 8.49
N PRO A 24 10.68 18.60 7.56
CA PRO A 24 11.12 18.43 6.17
C PRO A 24 12.62 18.10 6.09
N THR A 25 13.43 18.70 6.95
CA THR A 25 14.87 18.40 7.05
C THR A 25 15.12 16.95 7.46
N GLY A 26 14.35 16.42 8.41
CA GLY A 26 14.42 15.01 8.83
C GLY A 26 14.05 14.06 7.70
N CYS A 27 12.97 14.35 6.96
CA CYS A 27 12.57 13.55 5.80
C CYS A 27 13.67 13.54 4.71
N GLN A 28 14.29 14.69 4.45
CA GLN A 28 15.40 14.79 3.49
C GLN A 28 16.63 14.04 3.96
N GLN A 29 16.97 14.07 5.25
CA GLN A 29 18.10 13.33 5.80
C GLN A 29 17.88 11.82 5.74
N ILE A 30 16.68 11.35 6.08
CA ILE A 30 16.33 9.91 5.97
C ILE A 30 16.47 9.45 4.52
N ALA A 31 15.94 10.23 3.57
CA ALA A 31 16.10 9.93 2.16
C ALA A 31 17.57 9.97 1.72
N ALA A 32 18.33 11.01 2.11
CA ALA A 32 19.75 11.14 1.80
C ALA A 32 20.59 9.95 2.29
N CYS A 33 20.23 9.38 3.45
CA CYS A 33 20.85 8.19 4.01
C CYS A 33 20.40 6.86 3.39
N GLY A 34 19.58 6.88 2.33
CA GLY A 34 19.10 5.67 1.64
C GLY A 34 17.87 5.01 2.29
N GLY A 35 17.11 5.76 3.09
CA GLY A 35 15.96 5.23 3.81
C GLY A 35 14.84 4.73 2.88
N LEU A 36 14.61 5.40 1.74
CA LEU A 36 13.59 5.01 0.76
C LEU A 36 13.92 3.64 0.13
N GLU A 37 15.17 3.45 -0.27
CA GLU A 37 15.68 2.23 -0.87
C GLU A 37 15.68 1.08 0.14
N THR A 38 16.09 1.36 1.38
CA THR A 38 16.10 0.37 2.46
C THR A 38 14.68 -0.11 2.78
N MET A 39 13.72 0.81 2.93
CA MET A 39 12.32 0.48 3.18
C MET A 39 11.71 -0.33 2.03
N SER A 40 11.98 0.09 0.79
CA SER A 40 11.51 -0.63 -0.39
C SER A 40 12.10 -2.05 -0.45
N SER A 41 13.39 -2.19 -0.16
CA SER A 41 14.06 -3.50 -0.11
C SER A 41 13.52 -4.38 1.02
N LEU A 42 13.19 -3.81 2.18
CA LEU A 42 12.56 -4.55 3.28
C LEU A 42 11.18 -5.08 2.88
N ILE A 43 10.39 -4.30 2.14
CA ILE A 43 9.11 -4.79 1.61
C ILE A 43 9.37 -5.95 0.63
N ALA A 44 10.30 -5.77 -0.30
CA ALA A 44 10.56 -6.78 -1.33
C ALA A 44 11.09 -8.10 -0.76
N SER A 45 11.93 -8.04 0.28
CA SER A 45 12.56 -9.20 0.92
C SER A 45 11.64 -9.92 1.91
N HIS A 46 10.86 -9.18 2.71
CA HIS A 46 9.99 -9.77 3.74
C HIS A 46 8.61 -10.17 3.22
N PHE A 47 8.20 -9.66 2.05
CA PHE A 47 6.86 -9.90 1.49
C PHE A 47 6.93 -10.41 0.04
N PRO A 48 7.56 -11.59 -0.21
CA PRO A 48 7.77 -12.11 -1.56
C PRO A 48 6.49 -12.43 -2.33
N LEU A 49 5.34 -12.53 -1.65
CA LEU A 49 4.02 -12.69 -2.26
C LEU A 49 3.70 -11.52 -3.19
N PHE A 50 3.88 -10.28 -2.73
CA PHE A 50 3.65 -9.09 -3.55
C PHE A 50 4.69 -8.97 -4.66
N SER A 51 5.92 -9.40 -4.38
CA SER A 51 6.98 -9.47 -5.37
C SER A 51 6.68 -10.48 -6.49
N SER A 52 6.00 -11.60 -6.19
CA SER A 52 5.71 -12.68 -7.15
C SER A 52 4.50 -12.37 -8.04
N SER A 53 3.50 -11.65 -7.51
CA SER A 53 2.32 -11.22 -8.28
C SER A 53 2.65 -10.29 -9.44
N ILE A 54 3.79 -9.60 -9.40
CA ILE A 54 4.29 -8.74 -10.49
C ILE A 54 4.52 -9.53 -11.79
N SER A 55 4.95 -10.80 -11.70
CA SER A 55 5.20 -11.63 -12.89
C SER A 55 3.94 -11.92 -13.69
N PHE A 56 2.75 -11.78 -13.09
CA PHE A 56 1.46 -11.98 -13.76
C PHE A 56 0.99 -10.78 -14.60
N PHE A 57 1.48 -9.57 -14.31
CA PHE A 57 1.05 -8.36 -15.02
C PHE A 57 1.79 -8.13 -16.35
N GLY A 58 2.93 -8.79 -16.57
CA GLY A 58 3.72 -8.71 -17.81
C GLY A 58 3.25 -9.62 -18.94
N GLU A 59 2.43 -10.64 -18.66
CA GLU A 59 1.96 -11.63 -19.63
C GLU A 59 0.42 -11.60 -19.79
N MET A 60 -0.14 -10.42 -20.09
CA MET A 60 -1.44 -10.37 -20.77
C MET A 60 -1.22 -10.13 -22.26
N GLN A 61 -0.73 -11.15 -22.96
CA GLN A 61 -1.01 -11.33 -24.38
C GLN A 61 -1.67 -12.71 -24.54
N GLU A 62 -2.84 -12.68 -25.20
CA GLU A 62 -3.70 -13.81 -25.50
C GLU A 62 -2.94 -15.09 -25.83
N ASP A 63 -3.09 -16.13 -25.02
CA ASP A 63 -3.64 -17.38 -25.55
C ASP A 63 -4.10 -18.35 -24.47
N SER A 64 -5.18 -19.03 -24.82
CA SER A 64 -5.95 -19.92 -23.96
C SER A 64 -5.17 -21.19 -23.61
N LEU A 65 -4.50 -21.27 -22.46
CA LEU A 65 -4.15 -22.56 -21.84
C LEU A 65 -4.24 -22.49 -20.32
N SER A 66 -5.26 -23.19 -19.81
CA SER A 66 -5.53 -23.47 -18.41
C SER A 66 -4.33 -24.12 -17.71
N ILE A 67 -3.57 -23.35 -16.95
CA ILE A 67 -2.66 -23.88 -15.92
C ILE A 67 -3.47 -23.99 -14.62
N PRO A 68 -3.48 -25.15 -13.94
CA PRO A 68 -4.33 -25.35 -12.79
C PRO A 68 -3.85 -24.44 -11.66
N LEU A 69 -4.77 -23.59 -11.20
CA LEU A 69 -4.69 -22.78 -10.00
C LEU A 69 -4.39 -23.71 -8.81
N LYS A 70 -3.11 -23.96 -8.55
CA LYS A 70 -2.68 -24.80 -7.43
C LYS A 70 -2.91 -23.97 -6.17
N ASN A 71 -4.07 -24.22 -5.54
CA ASN A 71 -4.50 -23.76 -4.21
C ASN A 71 -3.52 -22.76 -3.56
N GLN A 72 -3.74 -21.47 -3.80
CA GLN A 72 -3.23 -20.44 -2.92
C GLN A 72 -4.00 -20.55 -1.59
N ASN A 73 -3.61 -21.55 -0.81
CA ASN A 73 -3.95 -21.61 0.60
C ASN A 73 -3.31 -20.36 1.22
N ASP A 74 -4.10 -19.28 1.37
CA ASP A 74 -4.08 -18.38 2.52
C ASP A 74 -2.71 -18.37 3.25
N ILE A 75 -1.65 -17.86 2.61
CA ILE A 75 -0.39 -17.59 3.32
C ILE A 75 -0.62 -16.24 3.97
N HIS A 76 -1.29 -16.28 5.12
CA HIS A 76 -1.55 -15.11 5.94
C HIS A 76 -0.20 -14.57 6.41
N LEU A 77 0.00 -13.26 6.22
CA LEU A 77 1.06 -12.55 6.92
C LEU A 77 0.76 -12.65 8.42
N THR A 78 1.79 -12.85 9.23
CA THR A 78 1.62 -12.80 10.69
C THR A 78 1.28 -11.36 11.10
N ASP A 79 0.61 -11.19 12.24
CA ASP A 79 0.26 -9.88 12.79
C ASP A 79 1.47 -8.93 12.84
N GLN A 80 2.65 -9.48 13.19
CA GLN A 80 3.91 -8.74 13.24
C GLN A 80 4.42 -8.31 11.86
N GLN A 81 4.21 -9.12 10.83
CA GLN A 81 4.56 -8.76 9.45
C GLN A 81 3.64 -7.67 8.93
N LEU A 82 2.35 -7.71 9.26
CA LEU A 82 1.41 -6.65 8.91
C LEU A 82 1.72 -5.35 9.64
N ASP A 83 2.05 -5.42 10.94
CA ASP A 83 2.52 -4.28 11.72
C ASP A 83 3.75 -3.61 11.08
N LEU A 84 4.72 -4.42 10.68
CA LEU A 84 5.92 -3.93 9.98
C LEU A 84 5.57 -3.30 8.65
N LEU A 85 4.70 -3.92 7.84
CA LEU A 85 4.28 -3.39 6.54
C LEU A 85 3.59 -2.04 6.69
N VAL A 86 2.62 -1.94 7.61
CA VAL A 86 1.90 -0.70 7.89
C VAL A 86 2.85 0.39 8.38
N ALA A 87 3.80 0.04 9.26
CA ALA A 87 4.80 1.00 9.73
C ALA A 87 5.71 1.51 8.60
N ILE A 88 6.15 0.63 7.71
CA ILE A 88 6.97 1.02 6.55
C ILE A 88 6.15 1.90 5.59
N LEU A 89 4.92 1.50 5.24
CA LEU A 89 4.07 2.28 4.34
C LEU A 89 3.74 3.66 4.92
N GLY A 90 3.41 3.74 6.21
CA GLY A 90 3.17 5.01 6.90
C GLY A 90 4.40 5.91 6.90
N LEU A 91 5.60 5.35 7.11
CA LEU A 91 6.84 6.11 7.04
C LEU A 91 7.13 6.61 5.62
N LEU A 92 6.92 5.78 4.60
CA LEU A 92 7.07 6.17 3.20
C LEU A 92 6.10 7.30 2.83
N VAL A 93 4.83 7.23 3.24
CA VAL A 93 3.86 8.32 3.08
C VAL A 93 4.40 9.62 3.68
N ASN A 94 4.88 9.58 4.92
CA ASN A 94 5.41 10.78 5.59
C ASN A 94 6.63 11.37 4.86
N LEU A 95 7.49 10.51 4.29
CA LEU A 95 8.67 10.96 3.54
C LEU A 95 8.31 11.64 2.22
N VAL A 96 7.17 11.30 1.62
CA VAL A 96 6.80 11.78 0.27
C VAL A 96 5.68 12.81 0.24
N GLU A 97 4.85 12.91 1.29
CA GLU A 97 3.69 13.80 1.38
C GLU A 97 4.08 15.25 1.01
N LYS A 98 5.15 15.75 1.64
CA LYS A 98 5.60 17.16 1.52
C LYS A 98 6.86 17.35 0.66
N ASP A 99 7.48 16.29 0.15
CA ASP A 99 8.77 16.37 -0.57
C ASP A 99 8.71 15.69 -1.95
N GLY A 100 8.76 16.50 -3.01
CA GLY A 100 8.74 16.01 -4.39
C GLY A 100 10.02 15.33 -4.84
N ASN A 101 11.17 15.71 -4.29
CA ASN A 101 12.42 15.01 -4.58
C ASN A 101 12.37 13.59 -4.01
N ASN A 102 11.79 13.41 -2.82
CA ASN A 102 11.56 12.08 -2.26
C ASN A 102 10.55 11.26 -3.10
N ARG A 103 9.49 11.88 -3.63
CA ARG A 103 8.57 11.21 -4.57
C ARG A 103 9.29 10.73 -5.82
N SER A 104 10.02 11.62 -6.48
CA SER A 104 10.81 11.31 -7.67
C SER A 104 11.82 10.19 -7.41
N ARG A 105 12.51 10.23 -6.26
CA ARG A 105 13.49 9.22 -5.88
C ARG A 105 12.86 7.87 -5.56
N LEU A 106 11.75 7.84 -4.82
CA LEU A 106 11.05 6.59 -4.51
C LEU A 106 10.50 5.93 -5.79
N ALA A 107 9.93 6.72 -6.70
CA ALA A 107 9.43 6.23 -7.98
C ALA A 107 10.54 5.65 -8.87
N ALA A 108 11.74 6.22 -8.83
CA ALA A 108 12.90 5.73 -9.57
C ALA A 108 13.67 4.59 -8.87
N THR A 109 13.24 4.19 -7.67
CA THR A 109 13.92 3.13 -6.91
C THR A 109 13.57 1.76 -7.48
N SER A 110 14.61 0.93 -7.65
CA SER A 110 14.48 -0.49 -7.99
C SER A 110 15.04 -1.34 -6.85
N VAL A 111 14.34 -2.41 -6.48
CA VAL A 111 14.71 -3.33 -5.41
C VAL A 111 15.21 -4.65 -5.98
N SER A 112 16.32 -5.15 -5.44
CA SER A 112 16.84 -6.47 -5.75
C SER A 112 16.10 -7.53 -4.94
N LEU A 113 15.53 -8.53 -5.61
CA LEU A 113 15.08 -9.74 -4.94
C LEU A 113 16.25 -10.70 -4.83
N SER A 114 16.59 -11.11 -3.60
CA SER A 114 17.47 -12.26 -3.40
C SER A 114 16.73 -13.52 -3.82
N SER A 115 16.91 -13.93 -5.07
CA SER A 115 16.53 -15.26 -5.54
C SER A 115 17.34 -16.30 -4.77
N SER A 116 16.66 -17.32 -4.27
CA SER A 116 17.28 -18.52 -3.70
C SER A 116 18.42 -19.00 -4.60
N GLU A 117 19.58 -19.30 -3.99
CA GLU A 117 20.85 -19.68 -4.61
C GLU A 117 20.68 -20.52 -5.90
N GLY A 118 21.00 -19.95 -7.07
CA GLY A 118 21.17 -20.74 -8.30
C GLY A 118 20.71 -20.14 -9.64
N SER A 119 19.97 -19.02 -9.68
CA SER A 119 19.64 -18.33 -10.93
C SER A 119 20.33 -16.97 -11.01
N GLU A 120 21.22 -16.80 -11.99
CA GLU A 120 22.02 -15.57 -12.22
C GLU A 120 21.21 -14.36 -12.71
N ASP A 121 19.88 -14.39 -12.60
CA ASP A 121 19.00 -13.30 -13.03
C ASP A 121 18.47 -12.58 -11.77
N GLU A 122 19.27 -11.63 -11.25
CA GLU A 122 18.80 -10.67 -10.25
C GLU A 122 17.68 -9.83 -10.88
N SER A 123 16.43 -10.31 -10.76
CA SER A 123 15.26 -9.53 -11.20
C SER A 123 15.14 -8.29 -10.31
N ARG A 124 15.69 -7.17 -10.78
CA ARG A 124 15.42 -5.85 -10.23
C ARG A 124 13.95 -5.54 -10.49
N LYS A 125 13.22 -5.19 -9.44
CA LYS A 125 11.82 -4.79 -9.56
C LYS A 125 11.68 -3.34 -9.20
N ASP A 126 10.98 -2.59 -10.05
CA ASP A 126 10.66 -1.21 -9.76
C ASP A 126 9.67 -1.15 -8.59
N VAL A 127 9.79 -0.10 -7.77
CA VAL A 127 8.95 0.05 -6.57
C VAL A 127 7.47 0.27 -6.93
N ILE A 128 7.16 0.89 -8.07
CA ILE A 128 5.77 1.15 -8.49
C ILE A 128 4.97 -0.16 -8.65
N PRO A 129 5.40 -1.15 -9.46
CA PRO A 129 4.72 -2.46 -9.55
C PRO A 129 4.55 -3.17 -8.20
N LEU A 130 5.52 -3.05 -7.30
CA LEU A 130 5.45 -3.62 -5.95
C LEU A 130 4.34 -2.97 -5.12
N LEU A 131 4.28 -1.64 -5.11
CA LEU A 131 3.22 -0.89 -4.41
C LEU A 131 1.84 -1.15 -4.99
N CYS A 132 1.71 -1.23 -6.32
CA CYS A 132 0.46 -1.61 -6.99
C CYS A 132 0.04 -3.05 -6.60
N SER A 133 0.98 -3.98 -6.52
CA SER A 133 0.68 -5.37 -6.11
C SER A 133 0.21 -5.45 -4.66
N ILE A 134 0.77 -4.64 -3.75
CA ILE A 134 0.32 -4.53 -2.36
C ILE A 134 -1.11 -3.98 -2.31
N PHE A 135 -1.39 -2.92 -3.06
CA PHE A 135 -2.72 -2.34 -3.13
C PHE A 135 -3.75 -3.37 -3.62
N LEU A 136 -3.50 -4.01 -4.77
CA LEU A 136 -4.43 -4.95 -5.39
C LEU A 136 -4.67 -6.20 -4.55
N ALA A 137 -3.65 -6.70 -3.86
CA ALA A 137 -3.79 -7.86 -2.97
C ALA A 137 -4.64 -7.57 -1.72
N ASN A 138 -4.82 -6.30 -1.35
CA ASN A 138 -5.63 -5.87 -0.22
C ASN A 138 -6.93 -5.17 -0.65
N GLN A 139 -7.18 -5.08 -1.96
CA GLN A 139 -8.34 -4.40 -2.52
C GLN A 139 -9.65 -5.08 -2.10
N GLY A 140 -10.65 -4.28 -1.74
CA GLY A 140 -12.01 -4.76 -1.46
C GLY A 140 -12.21 -5.28 -0.04
N ALA A 141 -11.21 -5.13 0.84
CA ALA A 141 -11.31 -5.49 2.24
C ALA A 141 -12.40 -4.70 3.01
N GLY A 142 -12.83 -3.56 2.49
CA GLY A 142 -13.93 -2.75 3.05
C GLY A 142 -15.30 -2.95 2.39
N ASP A 143 -15.41 -3.69 1.28
CA ASP A 143 -16.66 -3.84 0.51
C ASP A 143 -17.38 -5.19 0.76
N ALA A 144 -16.71 -6.12 1.44
CA ALA A 144 -17.26 -7.45 1.80
C ALA A 144 -18.42 -7.40 2.80
N ALA A 145 -18.76 -6.22 3.34
CA ALA A 145 -19.87 -6.03 4.26
C ALA A 145 -21.27 -6.15 3.61
N GLY A 146 -21.36 -6.46 2.31
CA GLY A 146 -22.62 -6.40 1.58
C GLY A 146 -22.79 -7.39 0.43
N GLU A 147 -22.60 -8.70 0.62
CA GLU A 147 -23.42 -9.70 -0.09
C GLU A 147 -23.29 -11.12 0.48
N GLY A 148 -24.36 -11.57 1.14
CA GLY A 148 -24.84 -12.96 1.15
C GLY A 148 -23.85 -14.11 1.32
N SER A 149 -23.39 -14.36 2.54
CA SER A 149 -23.12 -15.74 2.96
C SER A 149 -23.58 -15.95 4.40
N ILE A 150 -24.70 -16.65 4.55
CA ILE A 150 -25.21 -17.11 5.83
C ILE A 150 -24.24 -18.18 6.33
N VAL A 151 -23.17 -17.78 7.02
CA VAL A 151 -22.23 -18.70 7.66
C VAL A 151 -22.38 -18.58 9.18
N SER A 152 -22.74 -19.73 9.74
CA SER A 152 -22.82 -20.09 11.16
C SER A 152 -22.08 -19.17 12.13
N TRP A 153 -22.84 -18.63 13.09
CA TRP A 153 -22.38 -17.77 14.16
C TRP A 153 -21.43 -18.55 15.09
N ASN A 154 -20.13 -18.40 14.87
CA ASN A 154 -19.14 -18.57 15.92
C ASN A 154 -18.58 -17.16 16.18
N ASP A 155 -19.02 -16.52 17.26
CA ASP A 155 -18.69 -15.10 17.57
C ASP A 155 -17.18 -14.84 17.49
N GLU A 156 -16.35 -15.80 17.90
CA GLU A 156 -14.89 -15.71 17.81
C GLU A 156 -14.35 -15.68 16.37
N ALA A 157 -14.94 -16.46 15.46
CA ALA A 157 -14.51 -16.49 14.06
C ALA A 157 -14.94 -15.21 13.32
N ALA A 158 -16.11 -14.67 13.65
CA ALA A 158 -16.57 -13.39 13.11
C ALA A 158 -15.70 -12.22 13.58
N VAL A 159 -15.25 -12.24 14.84
CA VAL A 159 -14.32 -11.22 15.38
C VAL A 159 -12.96 -11.29 14.69
N LEU A 160 -12.35 -12.47 14.60
CA LEU A 160 -11.04 -12.64 13.93
C LEU A 160 -11.08 -12.27 12.44
N GLN A 161 -12.18 -12.58 11.76
CA GLN A 161 -12.37 -12.17 10.37
C GLN A 161 -12.47 -10.64 10.23
N GLY A 162 -13.18 -9.98 11.15
CA GLY A 162 -13.27 -8.51 11.20
C GLY A 162 -11.92 -7.84 11.49
N GLU A 163 -11.08 -8.43 12.34
CA GLU A 163 -9.71 -7.94 12.58
C GLU A 163 -8.85 -8.05 11.31
N LYS A 164 -8.88 -9.20 10.63
CA LYS A 164 -8.15 -9.41 9.37
C LYS A 164 -8.60 -8.45 8.26
N GLU A 165 -9.91 -8.20 8.14
CA GLU A 165 -10.45 -7.23 7.18
C GLU A 165 -9.99 -5.80 7.50
N ALA A 166 -9.97 -5.43 8.78
CA ALA A 166 -9.48 -4.13 9.21
C ALA A 166 -8.00 -3.91 8.89
N GLU A 167 -7.16 -4.92 9.07
CA GLU A 167 -5.74 -4.86 8.71
C GLU A 167 -5.54 -4.65 7.21
N LYS A 168 -6.27 -5.41 6.39
CA LYS A 168 -6.22 -5.24 4.94
C LYS A 168 -6.70 -3.87 4.52
N MET A 169 -7.77 -3.33 5.12
CA MET A 169 -8.22 -1.96 4.85
C MET A 169 -7.14 -0.91 5.17
N ILE A 170 -6.36 -1.10 6.24
CA ILE A 170 -5.25 -0.21 6.58
C ILE A 170 -4.16 -0.26 5.50
N VAL A 171 -3.73 -1.47 5.11
CA VAL A 171 -2.69 -1.65 4.08
C VAL A 171 -3.17 -1.11 2.72
N GLU A 172 -4.43 -1.38 2.35
CA GLU A 172 -5.10 -0.84 1.16
C GLU A 172 -5.05 0.69 1.16
N ALA A 173 -5.41 1.33 2.28
CA ALA A 173 -5.44 2.78 2.36
C ALA A 173 -4.05 3.43 2.30
N TYR A 174 -3.06 2.92 3.03
CA TYR A 174 -1.71 3.49 3.01
C TYR A 174 -0.99 3.26 1.67
N SER A 175 -1.20 2.11 1.03
CA SER A 175 -0.67 1.85 -0.32
C SER A 175 -1.34 2.75 -1.37
N ALA A 176 -2.66 2.93 -1.31
CA ALA A 176 -3.39 3.86 -2.18
C ALA A 176 -2.90 5.30 -2.01
N LEU A 177 -2.72 5.75 -0.76
CA LEU A 177 -2.25 7.10 -0.45
C LEU A 177 -0.82 7.34 -0.99
N LEU A 178 0.07 6.36 -0.83
CA LEU A 178 1.43 6.44 -1.35
C LEU A 178 1.44 6.51 -2.89
N LEU A 179 0.69 5.64 -3.57
CA LEU A 179 0.55 5.66 -5.03
C LEU A 179 0.00 6.99 -5.53
N ALA A 180 -1.02 7.52 -4.84
CA ALA A 180 -1.66 8.76 -5.21
C ALA A 180 -0.73 9.98 -5.00
N PHE A 181 0.10 9.99 -3.94
CA PHE A 181 1.13 11.03 -3.81
C PHE A 181 2.17 10.95 -4.93
N LEU A 182 2.68 9.75 -5.24
CA LEU A 182 3.66 9.56 -6.31
C LEU A 182 3.14 10.03 -7.68
N SER A 183 1.86 9.78 -7.98
CA SER A 183 1.25 10.16 -9.26
C SER A 183 1.18 11.67 -9.50
N THR A 184 1.23 12.48 -8.45
CA THR A 184 1.26 13.94 -8.57
C THR A 184 2.61 14.49 -9.06
N GLU A 185 3.68 13.71 -8.95
CA GLU A 185 5.04 14.19 -9.18
C GLU A 185 5.34 14.44 -10.66
N SER A 186 4.98 13.49 -11.54
CA SER A 186 5.14 13.66 -12.98
C SER A 186 4.16 12.82 -13.78
N LYS A 187 3.92 13.22 -15.04
CA LYS A 187 3.08 12.44 -15.95
C LYS A 187 3.63 11.04 -16.20
N SER A 188 4.96 10.88 -16.30
CA SER A 188 5.58 9.57 -16.49
C SER A 188 5.30 8.63 -15.32
N ILE A 189 5.44 9.12 -14.09
CA ILE A 189 5.17 8.32 -12.88
C ILE A 189 3.69 7.96 -12.80
N HIS A 190 2.82 8.92 -13.09
CA HIS A 190 1.38 8.69 -13.20
C HIS A 190 1.05 7.56 -14.19
N ASP A 191 1.58 7.64 -15.40
CA ASP A 191 1.31 6.67 -16.47
C ASP A 191 1.86 5.28 -16.09
N SER A 192 3.03 5.19 -15.47
CA SER A 192 3.57 3.91 -14.95
C SER A 192 2.70 3.28 -13.84
N ILE A 193 2.14 4.11 -12.95
CA ILE A 193 1.20 3.63 -11.92
C ILE A 193 -0.09 3.16 -12.59
N ALA A 194 -0.62 3.95 -13.54
CA ALA A 194 -1.84 3.64 -14.27
C ALA A 194 -1.70 2.30 -15.02
N GLU A 195 -0.58 2.06 -15.70
CA GLU A 195 -0.28 0.81 -16.41
C GLU A 195 -0.35 -0.43 -15.51
N CYS A 196 0.00 -0.29 -14.23
CA CYS A 196 -0.03 -1.37 -13.25
C CYS A 196 -1.40 -1.56 -12.57
N LEU A 197 -2.36 -0.66 -12.81
CA LEU A 197 -3.69 -0.70 -12.21
C LEU A 197 -4.77 -1.17 -13.21
N PRO A 198 -5.87 -1.76 -12.72
CA PRO A 198 -7.00 -2.12 -13.56
C PRO A 198 -7.55 -0.91 -14.33
N ASN A 199 -7.94 -1.12 -15.59
CA ASN A 199 -8.47 -0.09 -16.49
C ASN A 199 -7.48 1.05 -16.83
N HIS A 200 -6.19 0.86 -16.56
CA HIS A 200 -5.12 1.81 -16.87
C HIS A 200 -5.39 3.24 -16.36
N ASN A 201 -5.92 3.35 -15.14
CA ASN A 201 -6.20 4.64 -14.49
C ASN A 201 -6.13 4.53 -12.95
N LEU A 202 -6.17 5.69 -12.28
CA LEU A 202 -6.08 5.78 -10.82
C LEU A 202 -7.45 5.86 -10.12
N ALA A 203 -8.56 5.74 -10.85
CA ALA A 203 -9.90 5.88 -10.29
C ALA A 203 -10.21 4.82 -9.22
N VAL A 204 -9.54 3.67 -9.29
CA VAL A 204 -9.63 2.60 -8.29
C VAL A 204 -9.12 3.03 -6.90
N LEU A 205 -8.24 4.03 -6.83
CA LEU A 205 -7.71 4.56 -5.57
C LEU A 205 -8.72 5.50 -4.88
N VAL A 206 -9.57 6.19 -5.65
CA VAL A 206 -10.50 7.23 -5.17
C VAL A 206 -11.42 6.73 -4.04
N PRO A 207 -12.19 5.64 -4.17
CA PRO A 207 -13.11 5.22 -3.11
C PRO A 207 -12.38 4.86 -1.80
N VAL A 208 -11.17 4.33 -1.90
CA VAL A 208 -10.33 3.99 -0.74
C VAL A 208 -9.86 5.26 -0.04
N LEU A 209 -9.38 6.24 -0.80
CA LEU A 209 -8.92 7.53 -0.27
C LEU A 209 -10.05 8.34 0.36
N GLU A 210 -11.24 8.35 -0.23
CA GLU A 210 -12.42 9.00 0.35
C GLU A 210 -12.82 8.36 1.68
N ARG A 211 -12.81 7.02 1.75
CA ARG A 211 -13.05 6.29 3.01
C ARG A 211 -11.99 6.62 4.05
N PHE A 212 -10.72 6.69 3.66
CA PHE A 212 -9.61 7.08 4.53
C PHE A 212 -9.83 8.48 5.12
N VAL A 213 -10.17 9.47 4.29
CA VAL A 213 -10.44 10.84 4.72
C VAL A 213 -11.64 10.90 5.67
N ALA A 214 -12.77 10.28 5.29
CA ALA A 214 -13.97 10.27 6.11
C ALA A 214 -13.73 9.65 7.49
N PHE A 215 -12.96 8.56 7.55
CA PHE A 215 -12.58 7.89 8.79
C PHE A 215 -11.70 8.78 9.68
N HIS A 216 -10.66 9.40 9.11
CA HIS A 216 -9.74 10.24 9.89
C HIS A 216 -10.34 11.57 10.34
N LEU A 217 -11.28 12.14 9.56
CA LEU A 217 -12.08 13.29 9.99
C LEU A 217 -12.96 12.95 11.19
N THR A 218 -13.60 11.77 11.17
CA THR A 218 -14.46 11.30 12.27
C THR A 218 -13.67 11.14 13.57
N LEU A 219 -12.40 10.74 13.48
CA LEU A 219 -11.52 10.58 14.63
C LEU A 219 -10.78 11.88 15.04
N ASN A 220 -10.94 12.97 14.29
CA ASN A 220 -10.18 14.22 14.46
C ASN A 220 -8.65 13.99 14.48
N MET A 221 -8.17 13.07 13.64
CA MET A 221 -6.79 12.57 13.64
C MET A 221 -5.89 13.22 12.59
N ILE A 222 -6.43 14.06 11.70
CA ILE A 222 -5.69 14.72 10.63
C ILE A 222 -5.80 16.23 10.73
N SER A 223 -4.71 16.93 10.40
CA SER A 223 -4.69 18.39 10.32
C SER A 223 -5.50 18.86 9.10
N SER A 224 -5.93 20.12 9.13
CA SER A 224 -6.58 20.77 7.97
C SER A 224 -5.67 20.77 6.73
N GLU A 225 -4.35 20.86 6.93
CA GLU A 225 -3.34 20.85 5.86
C GLU A 225 -3.23 19.48 5.18
N THR A 226 -3.08 18.41 5.95
CA THR A 226 -3.05 17.03 5.41
C THR A 226 -4.39 16.69 4.76
N HIS A 227 -5.52 17.09 5.35
CA HIS A 227 -6.84 16.91 4.72
C HIS A 227 -6.92 17.56 3.34
N LYS A 228 -6.42 18.79 3.21
CA LYS A 228 -6.38 19.51 1.94
C LYS A 228 -5.48 18.79 0.93
N ALA A 229 -4.27 18.39 1.33
CA ALA A 229 -3.34 17.66 0.47
C ALA A 229 -3.95 16.36 -0.07
N VAL A 230 -4.58 15.56 0.80
CA VAL A 230 -5.24 14.32 0.39
C VAL A 230 -6.43 14.59 -0.53
N SER A 231 -7.22 15.64 -0.26
CA SER A 231 -8.35 16.03 -1.12
C SER A 231 -7.90 16.45 -2.54
N GLU A 232 -6.80 17.19 -2.65
CA GLU A 232 -6.22 17.58 -3.95
C GLU A 232 -5.72 16.36 -4.73
N VAL A 233 -5.10 15.40 -4.04
CA VAL A 233 -4.62 14.15 -4.62
C VAL A 233 -5.80 13.28 -5.11
N ILE A 234 -6.89 13.18 -4.34
CA ILE A 234 -8.11 12.47 -4.75
C ILE A 234 -8.65 13.03 -6.07
N GLU A 235 -8.72 14.36 -6.17
CA GLU A 235 -9.23 15.00 -7.39
C GLU A 235 -8.28 14.80 -8.58
N SER A 236 -6.97 14.81 -8.34
CA SER A 236 -5.98 14.46 -9.37
C SER A 236 -6.18 13.04 -9.90
N CYS A 237 -6.51 12.07 -9.04
CA CYS A 237 -6.78 10.69 -9.45
C CYS A 237 -8.10 10.51 -10.23
N ARG A 238 -9.01 11.49 -10.19
CA ARG A 238 -10.30 11.46 -10.93
C ARG A 238 -10.21 12.04 -12.33
N ILE A 239 -9.44 13.11 -12.49
CA ILE A 239 -9.43 13.92 -13.72
C ILE A 239 -8.43 13.38 -14.75
N ARG A 240 -7.37 12.72 -14.28
CA ARG A 240 -6.17 12.39 -15.07
C ARG A 240 -6.14 10.91 -15.45
#